data_AF-A0A371S4V7-F1
#
_entry.id   AF-A0A371S4V7-F1
#
_cell.length_a   1.000
_cell.length_b   1.000
_cell.length_c   1.000
_cell.angle_alpha   90.00
_cell.angle_beta   90.00
_cell.angle_gamma   90.00
#
_symmetry.space_group_name_H-M   'P 1'
#
loop_
_entity.id
_entity.type
_entity.pdbx_description
1 polymer ?
#
loop_
_entity_poly.entity_id
_entity_poly.type
_entity_poly.pdbx_seq_one_letter_code
_entity_poly.pdbx_strand_id
1 'polypeptide(L)'
;MREVEFKSFLINSVEIESKVKGVTSRVAKALYVERELKVNLDSVVKNDEEMYGLLLRIQNELNDKQYHNVHQNAVRKYYLFVNEKEFPRIKQYERTRANRREVI
;
A
#
# COMPACT_ATOMS: atom_id res chain seq x y z
N MET A 1 3.23 10.38 5.41
CA MET A 1 2.13 10.33 4.43
C MET A 1 1.23 11.56 4.52
N ARG A 2 0.55 11.93 3.44
CA ARG A 2 -0.50 12.98 3.37
C ARG A 2 -1.82 12.48 3.96
N GLU A 3 -1.84 12.33 5.29
CA GLU A 3 -2.93 11.67 6.02
C GLU A 3 -4.32 12.28 5.75
N VAL A 4 -4.45 13.61 5.82
CA VAL A 4 -5.73 14.33 5.67
C VAL A 4 -6.31 14.14 4.27
N GLU A 5 -5.47 14.27 3.25
CA GLU A 5 -5.86 14.06 1.85
C GLU A 5 -6.25 12.60 1.61
N PHE A 6 -5.47 11.65 2.13
CA PHE A 6 -5.77 10.24 2.00
C PHE A 6 -7.08 9.85 2.69
N LYS A 7 -7.34 10.40 3.89
CA LYS A 7 -8.61 10.21 4.59
C LYS A 7 -9.78 10.71 3.74
N SER A 8 -9.64 11.89 3.13
CA SER A 8 -10.65 12.49 2.26
C SER A 8 -10.89 11.65 1.00
N PHE A 9 -9.82 11.15 0.37
CA PHE A 9 -9.89 10.21 -0.75
C PHE A 9 -10.69 8.94 -0.38
N LEU A 10 -10.42 8.35 0.79
CA LEU A 10 -11.13 7.15 1.22
C LEU A 10 -12.61 7.40 1.55
N ILE A 11 -12.97 8.57 2.11
CA ILE A 11 -14.37 8.92 2.41
C ILE A 11 -15.24 8.98 1.13
N ASN A 12 -14.61 9.37 0.03
CA ASN A 12 -15.26 9.49 -1.29
C ASN A 12 -15.26 8.17 -2.07
N SER A 13 -14.58 7.13 -1.59
CA SER A 13 -14.56 5.82 -2.23
C SER A 13 -15.90 5.08 -2.04
N VAL A 14 -16.47 4.62 -3.16
CA VAL A 14 -17.74 3.86 -3.20
C VAL A 14 -17.60 2.45 -2.58
N GLU A 15 -16.36 1.95 -2.46
CA GLU A 15 -16.06 0.59 -1.96
C GLU A 15 -16.10 0.46 -0.43
N ILE A 16 -16.31 1.55 0.32
CA ILE A 16 -16.27 1.54 1.79
C ILE A 16 -17.69 1.65 2.36
N GLU A 17 -18.27 0.50 2.72
CA GLU A 17 -19.62 0.39 3.31
C GLU A 17 -19.76 1.19 4.61
N SER A 18 -18.84 1.02 5.56
CA SER A 18 -18.78 1.82 6.78
C SER A 18 -17.73 2.91 6.65
N LYS A 19 -18.15 4.09 6.17
CA LYS A 19 -17.26 5.23 5.91
C LYS A 19 -16.38 5.58 7.13
N VAL A 20 -16.92 5.60 8.35
CA VAL A 20 -16.14 6.04 9.52
C VAL A 20 -15.12 4.99 9.98
N LYS A 21 -15.55 3.74 10.21
CA LYS A 21 -14.66 2.67 10.71
C LYS A 21 -13.69 2.20 9.64
N GLY A 22 -14.17 2.03 8.41
CA GLY A 22 -13.39 1.54 7.29
C GLY A 22 -12.29 2.51 6.85
N VAL A 23 -12.57 3.83 6.88
CA VAL A 23 -11.56 4.86 6.57
C VAL A 23 -10.52 4.93 7.69
N THR A 24 -10.97 5.10 8.95
CA THR A 24 -10.07 5.26 10.10
C THR A 24 -9.12 4.06 10.23
N SER A 25 -9.63 2.83 10.03
CA SER A 25 -8.80 1.63 10.08
C SER A 25 -7.73 1.59 8.99
N ARG A 26 -8.05 1.99 7.76
CA ARG A 26 -7.08 2.00 6.65
C ARG A 26 -6.01 3.06 6.83
N VAL A 27 -6.38 4.27 7.27
CA VAL A 27 -5.43 5.33 7.61
C VAL A 27 -4.49 4.87 8.72
N ALA A 28 -5.03 4.34 9.82
CA ALA A 28 -4.23 3.86 10.95
C ALA A 28 -3.24 2.75 10.55
N LYS A 29 -3.64 1.83 9.66
CA LYS A 29 -2.77 0.76 9.17
C LYS A 29 -1.64 1.25 8.27
N ALA A 30 -1.90 2.27 7.44
CA ALA A 30 -0.86 2.90 6.63
C ALA A 30 0.15 3.67 7.52
N LEU A 31 -0.33 4.43 8.51
CA LEU A 31 0.51 5.12 9.49
C LEU A 31 1.34 4.14 10.34
N TYR A 32 0.74 3.01 10.71
CA TYR A 32 1.45 1.96 11.43
C TYR A 32 2.64 1.44 10.62
N VAL A 33 2.46 1.22 9.31
CA VAL A 33 3.57 0.81 8.43
C VAL A 33 4.68 1.87 8.36
N GLU A 34 4.33 3.15 8.20
CA GLU A 34 5.35 4.23 8.22
C GLU A 34 6.18 4.22 9.49
N ARG A 35 5.51 4.05 10.64
CA ARG A 35 6.13 4.06 11.96
C ARG A 35 7.02 2.85 12.19
N GLU A 36 6.47 1.65 12.03
CA GLU A 36 7.19 0.41 12.36
C GLU A 36 8.34 0.14 11.41
N LEU A 37 8.14 0.37 10.12
CA LEU A 37 9.17 0.10 9.11
C LEU A 37 10.10 1.29 8.86
N LYS A 38 9.86 2.41 9.55
CA LYS A 38 10.61 3.68 9.46
C LYS A 38 10.75 4.16 8.02
N VAL A 39 9.63 4.17 7.29
CA VAL A 39 9.56 4.60 5.89
C VAL A 39 8.67 5.82 5.72
N ASN A 40 8.92 6.58 4.66
CA ASN A 40 8.02 7.65 4.22
C ASN A 40 7.21 7.14 3.01
N LEU A 41 5.92 6.92 3.19
CA LEU A 41 5.04 6.45 2.13
C LEU A 41 4.94 7.43 0.96
N ASP A 42 5.05 8.75 1.18
CA ASP A 42 5.06 9.72 0.08
C ASP A 42 6.28 9.58 -0.83
N SER A 43 7.39 9.04 -0.32
CA SER A 43 8.57 8.74 -1.12
C SER A 43 8.43 7.38 -1.80
N VAL A 44 8.11 6.34 -1.01
CA VAL A 44 8.11 4.95 -1.46
C VAL A 44 7.15 4.72 -2.62
N VAL A 45 5.94 5.30 -2.57
CA VAL A 45 4.92 5.04 -3.60
C VAL A 45 5.22 5.70 -4.95
N LYS A 46 6.26 6.54 -5.05
CA LYS A 46 6.70 7.15 -6.32
C LYS A 46 7.55 6.20 -7.17
N ASN A 47 8.02 5.10 -6.59
CA ASN A 47 8.85 4.11 -7.27
C ASN A 47 8.26 2.70 -7.08
N ASP A 48 7.92 2.04 -8.19
CA ASP A 48 7.28 0.72 -8.16
C ASP A 48 8.17 -0.37 -7.51
N GLU A 49 9.50 -0.26 -7.62
CA GLU A 49 10.43 -1.19 -6.97
C GLU A 49 10.51 -0.95 -5.46
N GLU A 50 10.48 0.29 -5.01
CA GLU A 50 10.43 0.62 -3.58
C GLU A 50 9.10 0.19 -2.97
N MET A 51 7.99 0.44 -3.68
CA MET A 51 6.66 -0.03 -3.29
C MET A 51 6.61 -1.56 -3.18
N TYR A 52 7.15 -2.28 -4.17
CA TYR A 52 7.27 -3.73 -4.13
C TYR A 52 8.12 -4.20 -2.94
N GLY A 53 9.29 -3.58 -2.73
CA GLY A 53 10.17 -3.87 -1.60
C GLY A 53 9.48 -3.67 -0.25
N LEU A 54 8.74 -2.57 -0.09
CA LEU A 54 7.95 -2.30 1.11
C LEU A 54 6.86 -3.36 1.33
N LEU A 55 6.15 -3.79 0.30
CA LEU A 55 5.13 -4.85 0.42
C LEU A 55 5.73 -6.18 0.91
N LEU A 56 6.94 -6.53 0.45
CA LEU A 56 7.66 -7.71 0.94
C LEU A 56 8.08 -7.54 2.40
N ARG A 57 8.59 -6.36 2.78
CA ARG A 57 8.94 -6.04 4.17
C ARG A 57 7.74 -6.14 5.10
N ILE A 58 6.60 -5.57 4.72
CA ILE A 58 5.33 -5.70 5.46
C ILE A 58 4.97 -7.18 5.66
N GLN A 59 5.09 -8.00 4.61
CA GLN A 59 4.77 -9.42 4.68
C GLN A 59 5.63 -10.17 5.70
N ASN A 60 6.92 -9.85 5.76
CA ASN A 60 7.92 -10.61 6.52
C ASN A 60 8.15 -10.04 7.92
N GLU A 61 8.18 -8.72 8.08
CA GLU A 61 8.49 -8.03 9.33
C GLU A 61 7.23 -7.83 10.19
N LEU A 62 6.05 -7.62 9.58
CA LEU A 62 4.79 -7.39 10.32
C LEU A 62 3.89 -8.64 10.37
N ASN A 63 4.38 -9.78 9.87
CA ASN A 63 3.61 -11.03 9.77
C ASN A 63 2.23 -10.84 9.12
N ASP A 64 2.11 -9.92 8.16
CA ASP A 64 0.81 -9.42 7.65
C ASP A 64 -0.08 -10.53 7.04
N LYS A 65 0.52 -11.65 6.62
CA LYS A 65 -0.22 -12.85 6.20
C LYS A 65 -1.16 -13.38 7.29
N GLN A 66 -0.73 -13.34 8.55
CA GLN A 66 -1.55 -13.76 9.70
C GLN A 66 -2.73 -12.81 9.93
N TYR A 67 -2.61 -11.57 9.48
CA TYR A 67 -3.61 -10.53 9.59
C TYR A 67 -4.37 -10.28 8.29
N HIS A 68 -4.47 -11.27 7.41
CA HIS A 68 -5.20 -11.18 6.13
C HIS A 68 -4.71 -10.05 5.20
N ASN A 69 -3.42 -9.72 5.24
CA ASN A 69 -2.75 -8.71 4.44
C ASN A 69 -3.32 -7.28 4.61
N VAL A 70 -3.82 -6.96 5.81
CA VAL A 70 -4.47 -5.67 6.09
C VAL A 70 -3.52 -4.48 5.96
N HIS A 71 -2.24 -4.64 6.29
CA HIS A 71 -1.24 -3.58 6.15
C HIS A 71 -0.86 -3.36 4.69
N GLN A 72 -0.61 -4.43 3.93
CA GLN A 72 -0.36 -4.32 2.49
C GLN A 72 -1.54 -3.67 1.77
N ASN A 73 -2.78 -4.02 2.12
CA ASN A 73 -3.97 -3.44 1.49
C ASN A 73 -4.12 -1.94 1.78
N ALA A 74 -3.82 -1.52 3.02
CA ALA A 74 -3.81 -0.10 3.37
C ALA A 74 -2.77 0.68 2.54
N VAL A 75 -1.56 0.13 2.42
CA VAL A 75 -0.46 0.74 1.65
C VAL A 75 -0.76 0.75 0.14
N ARG A 76 -1.38 -0.30 -0.41
CA ARG A 76 -1.85 -0.31 -1.81
C ARG A 76 -2.93 0.75 -2.07
N LYS A 77 -3.85 0.99 -1.13
CA LYS A 77 -4.83 2.08 -1.28
C LYS A 77 -4.15 3.45 -1.20
N TYR A 78 -3.09 3.60 -0.41
CA TYR A 78 -2.29 4.83 -0.44
C TYR A 78 -1.56 5.01 -1.78
N TYR A 79 -0.98 3.95 -2.33
CA TYR A 79 -0.38 3.99 -3.66
C TYR A 79 -1.39 4.40 -4.74
N LEU A 80 -2.61 3.85 -4.71
CA LEU A 80 -3.69 4.25 -5.61
C LEU A 80 -4.04 5.73 -5.46
N PHE A 81 -4.12 6.25 -4.24
CA PHE A 81 -4.34 7.67 -3.98
C PHE A 81 -3.26 8.56 -4.62
N VAL A 82 -1.99 8.16 -4.55
CA VAL A 82 -0.88 8.98 -5.07
C VAL A 82 -0.71 8.86 -6.59
N ASN A 83 -0.90 7.66 -7.14
CA ASN A 83 -0.55 7.35 -8.53
C ASN A 83 -1.75 7.21 -9.46
N GLU A 84 -2.97 7.30 -8.93
CA GLU A 84 -4.24 7.12 -9.67
C GLU A 84 -4.36 5.77 -10.39
N LYS A 85 -3.52 4.79 -10.03
CA LYS A 85 -3.51 3.42 -10.54
C LYS A 85 -3.30 2.42 -9.41
N GLU A 86 -3.91 1.24 -9.53
CA GLU A 86 -3.71 0.19 -8.53
C GLU A 86 -2.33 -0.47 -8.69
N PHE A 87 -1.64 -0.67 -7.57
CA PHE A 87 -0.45 -1.51 -7.57
C PHE A 87 -0.88 -2.99 -7.69
N PRO A 88 -0.29 -3.76 -8.64
CA PRO A 88 -0.68 -5.15 -8.87
C PRO A 88 -0.39 -6.04 -7.65
N ARG A 89 -0.92 -7.26 -7.67
CA ARG A 89 -0.56 -8.27 -6.66
C ARG A 89 0.94 -8.60 -6.77
N ILE A 90 1.58 -8.96 -5.67
CA ILE A 90 3.02 -9.31 -5.60
C ILE A 90 3.41 -10.27 -6.73
N LYS A 91 2.69 -11.39 -6.90
CA LYS A 91 2.95 -12.38 -7.96
C LYS A 91 2.80 -11.82 -9.38
N GLN A 92 1.88 -10.89 -9.60
CA GLN A 92 1.69 -10.25 -10.91
C GLN A 92 2.83 -9.26 -11.21
N TYR A 93 3.25 -8.50 -10.18
CA TYR A 93 4.40 -7.61 -10.28
C TYR A 93 5.68 -8.40 -10.58
N GLU A 94 5.91 -9.50 -9.86
CA GLU A 94 7.08 -10.38 -10.05
C GLU A 94 7.19 -10.91 -11.47
N ARG A 95 6.08 -11.38 -12.05
CA ARG A 95 6.04 -11.82 -13.45
C ARG A 95 6.40 -10.69 -14.41
N THR A 96 5.79 -9.52 -14.22
CA THR A 96 6.04 -8.34 -15.07
C THR A 96 7.50 -7.88 -14.96
N ARG A 97 8.05 -7.91 -13.75
CA ARG A 97 9.43 -7.53 -13.43
C ARG A 97 10.45 -8.51 -14.03
N ALA A 98 10.18 -9.82 -13.96
CA ALA A 98 11.03 -10.83 -14.58
C ALA A 98 11.13 -10.61 -16.10
N ASN A 99 9.99 -10.42 -16.77
CA ASN A 99 9.96 -10.15 -18.21
C ASN A 99 10.74 -8.88 -18.60
N ARG A 100 10.77 -7.85 -17.74
CA ARG A 100 11.57 -6.63 -18.00
C ARG A 100 13.08 -6.85 -17.89
N ARG A 101 13.52 -7.85 -17.12
CA ARG A 101 14.94 -8.17 -16.92
C ARG A 101 15.52 -9.05 -18.01
N GLU A 102 14.69 -9.79 -18.74
CA GLU A 102 15.10 -10.66 -19.84
C GLU A 102 15.29 -9.91 -21.19
N VAL A 103 15.03 -8.61 -21.22
CA VAL A 103 15.10 -7.75 -22.44
C VAL A 103 16.37 -6.89 -22.46
N ILE A 104 17.35 -7.15 -21.58
CA ILE A 104 18.63 -6.42 -21.49
C ILE A 104 19.79 -7.39 -21.75
#